data_AF-M6ZMU5-F1
#
_entry.id   AF-M6ZMU5-F1
#
_cell.length_a   1.000
_cell.length_b   1.000
_cell.length_c   1.000
_cell.angle_alpha   90.00
_cell.angle_beta   90.00
_cell.angle_gamma   90.00
#
_symmetry.space_group_name_H-M   'P 1'
#
loop_
_entity.id
_entity.type
_entity.pdbx_description
1 polymer ?
#
loop_
_entity_poly.entity_id
_entity_poly.type
_entity_poly.pdbx_seq_one_letter_code
_entity_poly.pdbx_strand_id
1 'polypeptide(L)' 'MKEEQIKHNEVQIKKFINKLKSEWNEIHCCYEAGVTGYPLYRYLKSLGVNCILVAPGKIPRQNQNG' A
#
# COMPACT_ATOMS: atom_id res chain seq x y z
N MET A 1 -1.14 -15.98 -9.43
CA MET A 1 -1.56 -15.20 -8.25
C MET A 1 -2.97 -14.70 -8.54
N LYS A 2 -3.91 -14.80 -7.60
CA LYS A 2 -5.29 -14.30 -7.80
C LYS A 2 -5.34 -12.84 -7.38
N GLU A 3 -5.93 -12.00 -8.22
CA GLU A 3 -6.25 -10.62 -7.87
C GLU A 3 -7.53 -10.61 -7.03
N GLU A 4 -7.49 -9.98 -5.85
CA GLU A 4 -8.62 -9.86 -4.93
C GLU A 4 -8.85 -8.38 -4.62
N GLN A 5 -10.02 -7.85 -4.99
CA GLN A 5 -10.40 -6.47 -4.67
C GLN A 5 -11.20 -6.44 -3.37
N ILE A 6 -10.78 -5.58 -2.43
CA ILE A 6 -11.47 -5.37 -1.15
C ILE A 6 -12.10 -3.97 -1.09
N LYS A 7 -13.14 -3.82 -0.26
CA LYS A 7 -13.75 -2.51 -0.01
C LYS A 7 -12.78 -1.61 0.76
N HIS A 8 -12.80 -0.31 0.45
CA HIS A 8 -12.02 0.71 1.16
C HIS A 8 -12.64 1.04 2.53
N ASN A 9 -12.55 0.12 3.48
CA ASN A 9 -12.85 0.37 4.89
C ASN A 9 -11.86 -0.38 5.79
N GLU A 10 -11.62 0.16 6.97
CA GLU A 10 -10.62 -0.35 7.90
C GLU A 10 -10.86 -1.81 8.30
N VAL A 11 -12.12 -2.21 8.50
CA VAL A 11 -12.48 -3.59 8.90
C VAL A 11 -12.05 -4.61 7.85
N GLN A 12 -12.33 -4.34 6.58
CA GLN A 12 -11.99 -5.23 5.46
C GLN A 12 -10.48 -5.24 5.22
N ILE A 13 -9.82 -4.07 5.30
CA ILE A 13 -8.36 -3.97 5.17
C ILE A 13 -7.67 -4.78 6.26
N LYS A 14 -8.09 -4.64 7.52
CA LYS A 14 -7.52 -5.41 8.64
C LYS A 14 -7.70 -6.91 8.48
N LYS A 15 -8.91 -7.35 8.09
CA LYS A 15 -9.16 -8.78 7.82
C LYS A 15 -8.25 -9.32 6.72
N PHE A 16 -8.09 -8.57 5.64
CA PHE A 16 -7.23 -8.94 4.52
C PHE A 16 -5.76 -9.04 4.93
N ILE A 17 -5.25 -8.04 5.64
CA ILE A 17 -3.86 -8.06 6.16
C ILE A 17 -3.65 -9.23 7.13
N ASN A 18 -4.60 -9.51 8.03
CA ASN A 18 -4.49 -10.63 8.96
C ASN A 18 -4.48 -11.99 8.23
N LYS A 19 -5.31 -12.15 7.19
CA LYS A 19 -5.28 -13.34 6.32
C LYS A 19 -3.90 -13.51 5.70
N LEU A 20 -3.35 -12.46 5.08
CA LEU A 20 -2.01 -12.50 4.51
C LEU A 20 -0.94 -12.83 5.57
N LYS A 21 -1.05 -12.30 6.79
CA LYS A 21 -0.09 -12.58 7.88
C LYS A 21 -0.18 -14.02 8.38
N SER A 22 -1.33 -14.68 8.22
CA SER A 22 -1.49 -16.09 8.55
C SER A 22 -0.88 -17.01 7.50
N GLU A 23 -0.76 -16.54 6.25
CA GLU A 23 -0.23 -17.31 5.13
C GLU A 23 1.28 -17.06 4.90
N TRP A 24 1.78 -15.87 5.25
CA TRP A 24 3.14 -15.41 4.94
C TRP A 24 3.83 -14.81 6.15
N ASN A 25 5.13 -15.10 6.30
CA ASN A 25 5.95 -14.64 7.43
C ASN A 25 6.22 -13.12 7.39
N GLU A 26 6.33 -12.55 6.20
CA GLU A 26 6.51 -11.10 5.99
C GLU A 26 5.68 -10.61 4.81
N ILE A 27 5.13 -9.40 4.94
CA ILE A 27 4.32 -8.76 3.89
C ILE A 27 4.92 -7.39 3.58
N HIS A 28 5.30 -7.22 2.33
CA HIS A 28 5.66 -5.93 1.75
C HIS A 28 4.52 -5.46 0.86
N CYS A 29 4.16 -4.18 0.97
CA CYS A 29 3.19 -3.58 0.06
C CYS A 29 3.65 -2.19 -0.38
N CYS A 30 3.24 -1.80 -1.58
CA CYS A 30 3.45 -0.45 -2.10
C CYS A 30 2.11 0.28 -2.10
N TYR A 31 2.05 1.46 -1.50
CA TYR A 31 0.90 2.34 -1.55
C TYR A 31 1.23 3.58 -2.37
N GLU A 32 0.49 3.78 -3.46
CA GLU A 32 0.57 5.01 -4.24
C GLU A 32 -0.31 6.08 -3.59
N ALA A 33 0.31 7.19 -3.19
CA ALA A 33 -0.43 8.31 -2.61
C ALA A 33 -1.28 9.00 -3.68
N GLY A 34 -2.60 8.81 -3.59
CA GLY A 34 -3.57 9.56 -4.38
C GLY A 34 -3.88 10.93 -3.76
N VAL A 35 -4.87 11.62 -4.31
CA VAL A 35 -5.36 12.93 -3.82
C VAL A 35 -5.81 12.89 -2.35
N THR A 36 -6.18 11.72 -1.84
CA THR A 36 -6.62 11.48 -0.45
C THR A 36 -5.44 11.31 0.53
N GLY A 37 -4.19 11.33 0.05
CA GLY A 37 -2.99 11.45 0.86
C GLY A 37 -2.55 10.15 1.55
N TYR A 38 -2.19 10.25 2.84
CA TYR A 38 -1.52 9.19 3.62
C TYR A 38 -2.36 8.40 4.65
N PRO A 39 -3.69 8.56 4.83
CA PRO A 39 -4.43 7.80 5.84
C PRO A 39 -4.25 6.28 5.71
N LEU A 40 -4.35 5.74 4.49
CA LEU A 40 -4.21 4.30 4.27
C LEU A 40 -2.79 3.81 4.57
N TYR A 41 -1.76 4.56 4.16
CA TYR A 41 -0.37 4.26 4.50
C TYR A 41 -0.15 4.19 6.02
N ARG A 42 -0.65 5.19 6.76
CA ARG A 42 -0.54 5.23 8.22
C ARG A 42 -1.27 4.04 8.86
N TYR A 43 -2.45 3.71 8.34
CA TYR A 43 -3.22 2.56 8.81
C TYR A 43 -2.47 1.24 8.58
N LEU A 44 -1.95 1.00 7.37
CA LEU A 44 -1.15 -0.20 7.05
C LEU A 44 0.12 -0.31 7.92
N LYS A 45 0.81 0.80 8.16
CA LYS A 45 1.95 0.83 9.10
C LYS A 45 1.53 0.50 10.53
N SER A 46 0.38 1.00 11.00
CA SER A 46 -0.15 0.69 12.34
C SER A 46 -0.48 -0.80 12.52
N LEU A 47 -0.84 -1.49 11.43
CA LEU A 47 -1.05 -2.94 11.40
C LEU A 47 0.25 -3.75 11.36
N GLY A 48 1.41 -3.08 11.33
CA GLY A 48 2.73 -3.71 11.26
C GLY A 48 3.01 -4.33 9.89
N VAL A 49 2.58 -3.68 8.81
CA VAL A 49 2.91 -4.06 7.43
C VAL A 49 4.09 -3.22 6.95
N ASN A 50 5.02 -3.84 6.21
CA ASN A 50 6.11 -3.12 5.58
C ASN A 50 5.60 -2.38 4.32
N CYS A 51 4.94 -1.25 4.55
CA CYS A 51 4.38 -0.43 3.48
C CYS A 51 5.42 0.58 2.96
N ILE A 52 5.68 0.56 1.66
CA ILE A 52 6.49 1.52 0.91
C ILE A 52 5.53 2.55 0.31
N LEU A 53 5.78 3.82 0.61
CA LEU A 53 4.99 4.92 0.07
C LEU A 53 5.57 5.38 -1.26
N VAL A 54 4.77 5.33 -2.32
CA VAL A 54 5.14 5.78 -3.66
C VAL A 54 4.40 7.10 -3.93
N ALA A 55 5.15 8.19 -4.08
CA ALA A 55 4.59 9.49 -4.45
C ALA A 55 4.81 9.73 -5.95
N PRO A 56 3.74 9.72 -6.78
CA PRO A 56 3.89 9.84 -8.24
C PRO A 56 4.56 11.16 -8.67
N GLY A 57 4.46 12.23 -7.88
CA GLY A 57 5.09 13.53 -8.14
C GLY A 57 6.59 13.64 -7.82
N LYS A 58 7.22 12.60 -7.26
CA LYS A 58 8.66 12.61 -6.90
C LYS A 58 9.53 11.74 -7.80
N ILE A 59 8.97 11.10 -8.83
CA ILE A 59 9.77 10.40 -9.83
C ILE A 59 10.44 11.49 -10.69
N PRO A 60 11.79 11.63 -10.67
CA PRO A 60 12.46 12.56 -11.55
C PRO A 60 12.11 12.15 -12.99
N ARG A 61 11.35 12.99 -13.69
CA ARG A 61 11.19 12.87 -15.13
C ARG A 61 12.56 13.15 -15.72
N GLN A 62 13.21 12.14 -16.27
CA GLN A 62 14.42 12.33 -17.05
C GLN A 62 14.09 13.36 -18.14
N ASN A 63 14.76 14.51 -18.08
CA ASN A 63 14.58 15.59 -19.04
C ASN A 63 15.01 15.02 -20.40
N GLN A 64 14.04 14.65 -21.25
CA GLN A 64 14.30 14.23 -22.62
C GLN A 64 14.54 15.46 -23.47
N ASN A 65 15.65 16.16 -23.21
CA ASN A 65 16.22 17.13 -24.14
C ASN A 65 17.65 16.67 -24.42
N GLY A 66 17.80 16.00 -25.56
CA GLY A 66 19.06 15.62 -26.19
C GLY A 66 18.79 15.46 -27.67
#